data_AF-A0A416KIE0-F1
#
_entry.id   AF-A0A416KIE0-F1
#
_cell.length_a   1.000
_cell.length_b   1.000
_cell.length_c   1.000
_cell.angle_alpha   90.00
_cell.angle_beta   90.00
_cell.angle_gamma   90.00
#
_symmetry.space_group_name_H-M   'P 1'
#
loop_
_entity.id
_entity.type
_entity.pdbx_description
1 polymer ?
#
loop_
_entity_poly.entity_id
_entity_poly.type
_entity_poly.pdbx_seq_one_letter_code
_entity_poly.pdbx_strand_id
1 'polypeptide(L)'
;MTYRVHRSGASEFNIEGTDIKDAIEKNFKMLAKQMNIGNVAGYTLDRATIEYKPGILGGQGGIELSVVAHGSDSLVNYDPYNDNPKTSTIWIYAKKEDLPEGFYEFEINHEKKIETTPFDVPNSAGQALGFFRAVCEEIASNHSRFPVDGTTFSGVCANIELRFPTIKIVNPHKYVELIQQEVHRCRPKEDAQTKKLVERANELALILMDYDNKEIINDANKGIDLLASVRASKWFQDKNKITALAYYRKKAGLTGKQLAEIVGLSDRQIRNYEASDSRLCDAKNIVVENIAKALNVRPSDLVEDGVVVMVDGNKQ
;
A
#
# COMPACT_ATOMS: atom_id res chain seq x y z
N MET A 1 -29.71 0.34 -9.59
CA MET A 1 -30.35 1.65 -9.80
C MET A 1 -29.40 2.50 -10.63
N THR A 2 -29.94 3.38 -11.48
CA THR A 2 -29.14 4.26 -12.34
C THR A 2 -29.47 5.70 -11.98
N TYR A 3 -28.44 6.48 -11.63
CA TYR A 3 -28.55 7.89 -11.28
C TYR A 3 -27.86 8.73 -12.33
N ARG A 4 -28.42 9.91 -12.60
CA ARG A 4 -27.85 10.84 -13.58
C ARG A 4 -27.08 11.94 -12.89
N VAL A 5 -25.88 12.20 -13.36
CA VAL A 5 -24.99 13.24 -12.83
C VAL A 5 -25.10 14.47 -13.72
N HIS A 6 -25.41 15.59 -13.09
CA HIS A 6 -25.48 16.88 -13.75
C HIS A 6 -24.08 17.44 -14.01
N ARG A 7 -23.89 18.05 -15.18
CA ARG A 7 -22.64 18.71 -15.55
C ARG A 7 -22.94 20.05 -16.22
N SER A 8 -22.48 21.13 -15.60
CA SER A 8 -22.68 22.47 -16.16
C SER A 8 -21.90 22.62 -17.47
N GLY A 9 -22.59 22.96 -18.56
CA GLY A 9 -21.98 23.23 -19.87
C GLY A 9 -21.47 21.98 -20.62
N ALA A 10 -21.83 20.76 -20.20
CA ALA A 10 -21.46 19.52 -20.88
C ALA A 10 -22.57 18.46 -20.74
N SER A 11 -22.46 17.36 -21.48
CA SER A 11 -23.43 16.27 -21.41
C SER A 11 -23.43 15.60 -20.04
N GLU A 12 -24.64 15.35 -19.55
CA GLU A 12 -24.89 14.53 -18.36
C GLU A 12 -24.44 13.08 -18.60
N PHE A 13 -24.12 12.36 -17.52
CA PHE A 13 -23.73 10.96 -17.59
C PHE A 13 -24.36 10.16 -16.46
N ASN A 14 -24.38 8.84 -16.61
CA ASN A 14 -24.99 7.94 -15.63
C ASN A 14 -23.95 7.30 -14.72
N ILE A 15 -24.35 7.06 -13.47
CA ILE A 15 -23.67 6.18 -12.51
C ILE A 15 -24.65 5.10 -12.06
N GLU A 16 -24.13 3.92 -11.72
CA GLU A 16 -24.94 2.76 -11.35
C GLU A 16 -24.48 2.16 -10.03
N GLY A 17 -25.44 1.72 -9.22
CA GLY A 17 -25.22 1.07 -7.93
C GLY A 17 -26.50 0.47 -7.36
N THR A 18 -26.40 -0.25 -6.25
CA THR A 18 -27.57 -0.80 -5.53
C THR A 18 -28.41 0.30 -4.89
N ASP A 19 -27.77 1.36 -4.44
CA ASP A 19 -28.33 2.61 -3.93
C ASP A 19 -27.43 3.80 -4.33
N ILE A 20 -27.77 5.02 -3.90
CA ILE A 20 -26.98 6.21 -4.24
C ILE A 20 -25.56 6.20 -3.64
N LYS A 21 -25.37 5.63 -2.45
CA LYS A 21 -24.06 5.59 -1.77
C LYS A 21 -23.13 4.65 -2.56
N ASP A 22 -23.61 3.45 -2.86
CA ASP A 22 -22.91 2.46 -3.68
C ASP A 22 -22.62 2.98 -5.09
N ALA A 23 -23.59 3.68 -5.70
CA ALA A 23 -23.41 4.26 -7.03
C ALA A 23 -22.29 5.32 -7.05
N ILE A 24 -22.17 6.14 -6.00
CA ILE A 24 -21.09 7.12 -5.89
C ILE A 24 -19.75 6.43 -5.64
N GLU A 25 -19.67 5.50 -4.69
CA GLU A 25 -18.42 4.81 -4.31
C GLU A 25 -17.81 4.04 -5.50
N LYS A 26 -18.59 3.19 -6.17
CA LYS A 26 -18.12 2.39 -7.31
C LYS A 26 -17.64 3.25 -8.48
N ASN A 27 -18.25 4.42 -8.66
CA ASN A 27 -17.99 5.29 -9.80
C ASN A 27 -17.13 6.51 -9.44
N PHE A 28 -16.59 6.59 -8.20
CA PHE A 28 -15.94 7.80 -7.70
C PHE A 28 -14.74 8.24 -8.56
N LYS A 29 -13.93 7.29 -9.02
CA LYS A 29 -12.78 7.59 -9.90
C LYS A 29 -13.21 8.24 -11.22
N MET A 30 -14.33 7.79 -11.78
CA MET A 30 -14.91 8.39 -12.98
C MET A 30 -15.50 9.77 -12.68
N LEU A 31 -16.27 9.90 -11.58
CA LEU A 31 -16.83 11.17 -11.11
C LEU A 31 -15.73 12.23 -10.95
N ALA A 32 -14.66 11.90 -10.21
CA ALA A 32 -13.55 12.80 -9.98
C ALA A 32 -12.86 13.24 -11.27
N LYS A 33 -12.65 12.32 -12.21
CA LYS A 33 -12.06 12.64 -13.52
C LYS A 33 -12.96 13.56 -14.35
N GLN A 34 -14.26 13.28 -14.41
CA GLN A 34 -15.20 14.06 -15.23
C GLN A 34 -15.50 15.44 -14.65
N MET A 35 -15.49 15.54 -13.32
CA MET A 35 -15.78 16.77 -12.59
C MET A 35 -14.51 17.57 -12.24
N ASN A 36 -13.34 17.13 -12.72
CA ASN A 36 -12.03 17.74 -12.40
C ASN A 36 -11.84 17.95 -10.90
N ILE A 37 -12.24 16.96 -10.09
CA ILE A 37 -11.91 16.96 -8.67
C ILE A 37 -10.41 16.73 -8.57
N GLY A 38 -9.70 17.75 -8.05
CA GLY A 38 -8.25 17.78 -8.04
C GLY A 38 -7.62 18.19 -9.37
N ASN A 39 -6.29 18.29 -9.41
CA ASN A 39 -5.54 18.59 -10.63
C ASN A 39 -5.09 17.29 -11.33
N VAL A 40 -4.71 17.39 -12.62
CA VAL A 40 -4.21 16.26 -13.44
C VAL A 40 -3.01 15.55 -12.81
N ALA A 41 -2.32 16.23 -11.90
CA ALA A 41 -1.10 15.76 -11.30
C ALA A 41 -1.34 14.90 -10.02
N GLY A 42 -2.55 14.93 -9.42
CA GLY A 42 -2.93 14.08 -8.30
C GLY A 42 -3.53 14.88 -7.11
N TYR A 43 -4.44 14.26 -6.37
CA TYR A 43 -5.09 14.88 -5.20
C TYR A 43 -5.29 13.85 -4.09
N THR A 44 -5.43 14.36 -2.87
CA THR A 44 -5.82 13.61 -1.69
C THR A 44 -7.20 14.11 -1.24
N LEU A 45 -8.14 13.19 -1.06
CA LEU A 45 -9.47 13.50 -0.54
C LEU A 45 -9.37 13.76 0.96
N ASP A 46 -9.99 14.82 1.46
CA ASP A 46 -10.15 15.08 2.89
C ASP A 46 -11.50 14.61 3.42
N ARG A 47 -12.56 14.92 2.65
CA ARG A 47 -13.95 14.70 3.06
C ARG A 47 -14.83 14.53 1.84
N ALA A 48 -15.81 13.64 1.93
CA ALA A 48 -16.86 13.51 0.93
C ALA A 48 -18.21 13.34 1.64
N THR A 49 -19.18 14.18 1.31
CA THR A 49 -20.52 14.16 1.91
C THR A 49 -21.59 14.28 0.84
N ILE A 50 -22.75 13.67 1.06
CA ILE A 50 -23.95 13.91 0.27
C ILE A 50 -25.05 14.50 1.13
N GLU A 51 -25.80 15.44 0.57
CA GLU A 51 -26.99 16.01 1.19
C GLU A 51 -28.11 16.17 0.15
N TYR A 52 -29.35 15.84 0.52
CA TYR A 52 -30.49 16.12 -0.35
C TYR A 52 -30.85 17.60 -0.32
N LYS A 53 -30.88 18.24 -1.49
CA LYS A 53 -31.25 19.65 -1.67
C LYS A 53 -32.50 19.73 -2.56
N PRO A 54 -33.64 20.26 -2.07
CA PRO A 54 -34.85 20.40 -2.89
C PRO A 54 -34.74 21.51 -3.96
N GLY A 55 -33.84 22.48 -3.79
CA GLY A 55 -33.73 23.66 -4.66
C GLY A 55 -32.77 23.55 -5.84
N ILE A 56 -32.02 22.45 -5.98
CA ILE A 56 -31.06 22.28 -7.08
C ILE A 56 -31.75 21.72 -8.33
N LEU A 57 -31.01 21.69 -9.46
CA LEU A 57 -31.45 21.08 -10.72
C LEU A 57 -32.79 21.66 -11.23
N GLY A 58 -32.93 22.99 -11.19
CA GLY A 58 -34.14 23.69 -11.63
C GLY A 58 -35.35 23.48 -10.73
N GLY A 59 -35.14 23.18 -9.44
CA GLY A 59 -36.21 22.98 -8.45
C GLY A 59 -36.80 21.56 -8.43
N GLN A 60 -36.24 20.63 -9.20
CA GLN A 60 -36.62 19.20 -9.14
C GLN A 60 -36.12 18.52 -7.87
N GLY A 61 -35.16 19.14 -7.20
CA GLY A 61 -34.44 18.54 -6.09
C GLY A 61 -33.44 17.48 -6.55
N GLY A 62 -32.47 17.19 -5.70
CA GLY A 62 -31.44 16.22 -5.99
C GLY A 62 -30.49 16.06 -4.82
N ILE A 63 -29.44 15.27 -5.05
CA ILE A 63 -28.36 15.10 -4.09
C ILE A 63 -27.18 15.97 -4.50
N GLU A 64 -26.64 16.70 -3.52
CA GLU A 64 -25.40 17.44 -3.63
C GLU A 64 -24.27 16.63 -3.00
N LEU A 65 -23.35 16.13 -3.82
CA LEU A 65 -22.10 15.54 -3.40
C LEU A 65 -21.05 16.64 -3.26
N SER A 66 -20.62 16.91 -2.03
CA SER A 66 -19.54 17.84 -1.70
C SER A 66 -18.26 17.05 -1.44
N VAL A 67 -17.21 17.33 -2.21
CA VAL A 67 -15.90 16.69 -2.10
C VAL A 67 -14.86 17.74 -1.73
N VAL A 68 -14.22 17.59 -0.59
CA VAL A 68 -13.08 18.42 -0.15
C VAL A 68 -11.80 17.65 -0.45
N ALA A 69 -10.88 18.26 -1.18
CA ALA A 69 -9.61 17.66 -1.56
C ALA A 69 -8.47 18.69 -1.59
N HIS A 70 -7.25 18.22 -1.38
CA HIS A 70 -6.00 19.00 -1.45
C HIS A 70 -5.00 18.34 -2.39
N GLY A 71 -3.89 19.02 -2.70
CA GLY A 71 -2.81 18.46 -3.53
C GLY A 71 -2.15 17.23 -2.88
N SER A 72 -1.64 16.30 -3.68
CA SER A 72 -0.92 15.12 -3.17
C SER A 72 0.57 15.42 -2.96
N ASP A 73 1.22 14.82 -1.96
CA ASP A 73 2.67 14.98 -1.72
C ASP A 73 3.53 14.54 -2.92
N SER A 74 3.10 13.53 -3.68
CA SER A 74 3.78 13.08 -4.90
C SER A 74 3.73 14.12 -6.06
N LEU A 75 3.13 15.29 -5.87
CA LEU A 75 3.12 16.39 -6.83
C LEU A 75 4.39 17.23 -6.75
N VAL A 76 4.97 17.50 -7.91
CA VAL A 76 6.07 18.47 -8.04
C VAL A 76 5.61 19.84 -7.52
N ASN A 77 6.32 20.36 -6.52
CA ASN A 77 6.10 21.65 -5.85
C ASN A 77 4.87 21.78 -4.93
N TYR A 78 4.13 20.69 -4.63
CA TYR A 78 3.03 20.78 -3.67
C TYR A 78 3.51 21.16 -2.28
N ASP A 79 2.78 22.08 -1.64
CA ASP A 79 3.10 22.61 -0.32
C ASP A 79 1.89 22.50 0.61
N PRO A 80 1.91 21.64 1.62
CA PRO A 80 0.77 21.54 2.52
C PRO A 80 0.56 22.79 3.38
N TYR A 81 1.57 23.67 3.52
CA TYR A 81 1.42 24.92 4.27
C TYR A 81 0.79 26.05 3.47
N ASN A 82 0.85 25.96 2.14
CA ASN A 82 0.33 26.99 1.23
C ASN A 82 -0.84 26.49 0.37
N ASP A 83 -1.21 25.21 0.46
CA ASP A 83 -2.37 24.65 -0.22
C ASP A 83 -3.62 24.76 0.64
N ASN A 84 -4.67 25.34 0.06
CA ASN A 84 -5.98 25.40 0.70
C ASN A 84 -6.86 24.31 0.09
N PRO A 85 -7.47 23.43 0.91
CA PRO A 85 -8.40 22.43 0.42
C PRO A 85 -9.50 23.07 -0.42
N LYS A 86 -9.80 22.45 -1.56
CA LYS A 86 -10.83 22.91 -2.49
C LYS A 86 -12.06 22.05 -2.36
N THR A 87 -13.22 22.69 -2.29
CA THR A 87 -14.51 22.00 -2.33
C THR A 87 -15.00 21.96 -3.77
N SER A 88 -15.31 20.76 -4.25
CA SER A 88 -16.00 20.51 -5.50
C SER A 88 -17.42 20.03 -5.21
N THR A 89 -18.39 20.63 -5.88
CA THR A 89 -19.81 20.30 -5.73
C THR A 89 -20.30 19.59 -6.99
N ILE A 90 -20.93 18.44 -6.80
CA ILE A 90 -21.50 17.62 -7.88
C ILE A 90 -22.98 17.43 -7.57
N TRP A 91 -23.84 17.71 -8.54
CA TRP A 91 -25.28 17.48 -8.41
C TRP A 91 -25.70 16.20 -9.12
N ILE A 92 -26.52 15.40 -8.43
CA ILE A 92 -27.00 14.10 -8.91
C ILE A 92 -28.52 14.11 -8.84
N TYR A 93 -29.15 13.78 -9.95
CA TYR A 93 -30.60 13.59 -10.01
C TYR A 93 -30.97 12.36 -9.16
N ALA A 94 -31.64 12.61 -8.05
CA ALA A 94 -32.10 11.61 -7.10
C ALA A 94 -33.29 12.17 -6.32
N LYS A 95 -34.13 11.27 -5.79
CA LYS A 95 -35.27 11.66 -4.96
C LYS A 95 -34.90 11.65 -3.49
N LYS A 96 -35.75 12.24 -2.65
CA LYS A 96 -35.53 12.26 -1.20
C LYS A 96 -35.48 10.84 -0.62
N GLU A 97 -36.24 9.91 -1.20
CA GLU A 97 -36.31 8.52 -0.75
C GLU A 97 -35.00 7.76 -1.04
N ASP A 98 -34.16 8.22 -1.97
CA ASP A 98 -32.85 7.63 -2.24
C ASP A 98 -31.84 7.95 -1.12
N LEU A 99 -32.08 9.00 -0.33
CA LEU A 99 -31.29 9.34 0.86
C LEU A 99 -32.22 9.73 2.03
N PRO A 100 -32.85 8.75 2.72
CA PRO A 100 -33.88 9.01 3.73
C PRO A 100 -33.40 9.89 4.89
N GLU A 101 -32.14 9.73 5.31
CA GLU A 101 -31.51 10.52 6.37
C GLU A 101 -31.24 11.97 5.95
N GLY A 102 -31.32 12.28 4.66
CA GLY A 102 -31.08 13.60 4.08
C GLY A 102 -29.60 14.00 4.03
N PHE A 103 -28.72 13.33 4.77
CA PHE A 103 -27.29 13.57 4.81
C PHE A 103 -26.53 12.25 5.00
N TYR A 104 -25.35 12.13 4.40
CA TYR A 104 -24.41 11.05 4.67
C TYR A 104 -22.98 11.50 4.42
N GLU A 105 -22.08 11.12 5.32
CA GLU A 105 -20.64 11.32 5.17
C GLU A 105 -19.98 9.99 4.80
N PHE A 106 -19.25 10.00 3.69
CA PHE A 106 -18.54 8.80 3.23
C PHE A 106 -17.30 8.58 4.09
N GLU A 107 -17.11 7.32 4.49
CA GLU A 107 -15.82 6.90 5.02
C GLU A 107 -14.82 6.84 3.87
N ILE A 108 -13.80 7.69 3.89
CA ILE A 108 -12.75 7.65 2.87
C ILE A 108 -11.77 6.55 3.26
N ASN A 109 -12.10 5.33 2.84
CA ASN A 109 -11.22 4.19 2.95
C ASN A 109 -10.14 4.28 1.88
N HIS A 110 -8.88 4.43 2.29
CA HIS A 110 -7.80 3.96 1.44
C HIS A 110 -7.97 2.45 1.38
N GLU A 111 -8.22 1.90 0.18
CA GLU A 111 -8.09 0.47 -0.03
C GLU A 111 -6.75 0.08 0.59
N LYS A 112 -6.78 -0.67 1.71
CA LYS A 112 -5.60 -1.39 2.15
C LYS A 112 -5.24 -2.22 0.94
N LYS A 113 -4.16 -1.87 0.25
CA LYS A 113 -3.59 -2.75 -0.77
C LYS A 113 -3.59 -4.13 -0.13
N ILE A 114 -4.30 -5.07 -0.73
CA ILE A 114 -4.25 -6.46 -0.28
C ILE A 114 -2.78 -6.82 -0.41
N GLU A 115 -2.10 -6.83 0.73
CA GLU A 115 -0.67 -7.01 0.77
C GLU A 115 -0.44 -8.46 0.43
N THR A 116 0.05 -8.72 -0.77
CA THR A 116 0.40 -10.07 -1.18
C THR A 116 1.51 -10.58 -0.27
N THR A 117 1.19 -11.55 0.58
CA THR A 117 2.12 -12.11 1.57
C THR A 117 2.74 -13.41 1.05
N PRO A 118 3.95 -13.79 1.53
CA PRO A 118 4.52 -15.11 1.23
C PRO A 118 3.68 -16.29 1.73
N PHE A 119 2.67 -16.04 2.57
CA PHE A 119 1.77 -17.05 3.12
C PHE A 119 0.48 -17.20 2.30
N ASP A 120 0.25 -16.34 1.31
CA ASP A 120 -0.91 -16.45 0.43
C ASP A 120 -0.81 -17.68 -0.47
N VAL A 121 -1.95 -18.24 -0.87
CA VAL A 121 -1.96 -19.30 -1.89
C VAL A 121 -1.45 -18.72 -3.21
N PRO A 122 -0.38 -19.27 -3.81
CA PRO A 122 0.15 -18.74 -5.06
C PRO A 122 -0.83 -19.01 -6.22
N ASN A 123 -1.03 -18.01 -7.08
CA ASN A 123 -1.91 -18.09 -8.25
C ASN A 123 -1.20 -18.64 -9.50
N SER A 124 0.12 -18.84 -9.44
CA SER A 124 0.89 -19.46 -10.51
C SER A 124 2.18 -20.10 -9.98
N ALA A 125 2.78 -21.00 -10.78
CA ALA A 125 4.09 -21.59 -10.48
C ALA A 125 5.19 -20.52 -10.34
N GLY A 126 5.15 -19.46 -11.15
CA GLY A 126 6.08 -18.33 -11.03
C GLY A 126 5.94 -17.63 -9.68
N GLN A 127 4.70 -17.40 -9.22
CA GLN A 127 4.46 -16.79 -7.90
C GLN A 127 4.91 -17.71 -6.75
N ALA A 128 4.63 -19.02 -6.86
CA ALA A 128 5.09 -20.01 -5.89
C ALA A 128 6.62 -20.01 -5.78
N LEU A 129 7.34 -19.96 -6.91
CA LEU A 129 8.81 -19.87 -6.93
C LEU A 129 9.31 -18.58 -6.28
N GLY A 130 8.65 -17.45 -6.55
CA GLY A 130 9.01 -16.17 -5.95
C GLY A 130 8.84 -16.16 -4.42
N PHE A 131 7.72 -16.67 -3.91
CA PHE A 131 7.50 -16.81 -2.47
C PHE A 131 8.49 -17.78 -1.84
N PHE A 132 8.76 -18.91 -2.50
CA PHE A 132 9.72 -19.91 -2.03
C PHE A 132 11.11 -19.28 -1.83
N ARG A 133 11.60 -18.55 -2.84
CA ARG A 133 12.88 -17.83 -2.76
C ARG A 133 12.93 -16.87 -1.58
N ALA A 134 11.92 -16.02 -1.42
CA ALA A 134 11.88 -15.04 -0.33
C ALA A 134 11.82 -15.70 1.06
N VAL A 135 11.03 -16.76 1.24
CA VAL A 135 10.96 -17.50 2.51
C VAL A 135 12.30 -18.15 2.83
N CYS A 136 12.96 -18.76 1.85
CA CYS A 136 14.28 -19.37 2.04
C CYS A 136 15.37 -18.35 2.41
N GLU A 137 15.39 -17.18 1.76
CA GLU A 137 16.31 -16.09 2.11
C GLU A 137 16.05 -15.56 3.52
N GLU A 138 14.78 -15.40 3.92
CA GLU A 138 14.41 -14.99 5.27
C GLU A 138 14.88 -16.02 6.32
N ILE A 139 14.72 -17.31 6.03
CA ILE A 139 15.21 -18.37 6.91
C ILE A 139 16.73 -18.29 7.06
N ALA A 140 17.43 -18.20 5.94
CA ALA A 140 18.88 -18.20 5.90
C ALA A 140 19.50 -16.95 6.57
N SER A 141 18.87 -15.79 6.43
CA SER A 141 19.42 -14.52 6.91
C SER A 141 19.08 -14.23 8.38
N ASN A 142 17.84 -14.50 8.80
CA ASN A 142 17.33 -14.03 10.11
C ASN A 142 17.04 -15.18 11.09
N HIS A 143 16.72 -16.37 10.57
CA HIS A 143 16.24 -17.51 11.36
C HIS A 143 17.24 -18.67 11.44
N SER A 144 18.51 -18.42 11.13
CA SER A 144 19.57 -19.43 11.11
C SER A 144 20.64 -19.19 12.17
N ARG A 145 21.35 -20.26 12.58
CA ARG A 145 22.49 -20.16 13.51
C ARG A 145 23.75 -19.64 12.83
N PHE A 146 23.89 -19.91 11.53
CA PHE A 146 24.95 -19.39 10.68
C PHE A 146 24.30 -18.56 9.57
N PRO A 147 23.91 -17.31 9.87
CA PRO A 147 23.19 -16.50 8.91
C PRO A 147 24.09 -16.11 7.73
N VAL A 148 23.49 -16.06 6.55
CA VAL A 148 24.09 -15.42 5.38
C VAL A 148 23.74 -13.95 5.35
N ASP A 149 24.58 -13.15 4.70
CA ASP A 149 24.24 -11.75 4.42
C ASP A 149 23.06 -11.72 3.43
N GLY A 150 21.90 -11.26 3.91
CA GLY A 150 20.63 -11.22 3.19
C GLY A 150 20.52 -10.14 2.12
N THR A 151 21.63 -9.49 1.73
CA THR A 151 21.63 -8.59 0.57
C THR A 151 21.53 -9.38 -0.75
N THR A 152 21.00 -8.71 -1.78
CA THR A 152 20.67 -9.29 -3.09
C THR A 152 21.84 -9.96 -3.82
N PHE A 153 23.08 -9.73 -3.36
CA PHE A 153 24.31 -10.23 -3.98
C PHE A 153 25.02 -11.33 -3.18
N SER A 154 24.55 -11.67 -1.98
CA SER A 154 25.19 -12.65 -1.08
C SER A 154 24.25 -13.69 -0.47
N GLY A 155 22.94 -13.58 -0.74
CA GLY A 155 21.92 -14.53 -0.29
C GLY A 155 22.05 -15.94 -0.89
N VAL A 156 21.27 -16.88 -0.35
CA VAL A 156 21.27 -18.29 -0.79
C VAL A 156 20.95 -18.42 -2.28
N CYS A 157 19.95 -17.70 -2.77
CA CYS A 157 19.57 -17.73 -4.17
C CYS A 157 20.67 -17.15 -5.06
N ALA A 158 21.25 -16.01 -4.67
CA ALA A 158 22.33 -15.37 -5.44
C ALA A 158 23.56 -16.27 -5.55
N ASN A 159 23.96 -16.93 -4.45
CA ASN A 159 25.09 -17.87 -4.45
C ASN A 159 24.88 -19.06 -5.40
N ILE A 160 23.65 -19.58 -5.49
CA ILE A 160 23.32 -20.67 -6.40
C ILE A 160 23.31 -20.18 -7.86
N GLU A 161 22.74 -19.00 -8.12
CA GLU A 161 22.71 -18.41 -9.46
C GLU A 161 24.11 -18.05 -9.95
N LEU A 162 25.02 -17.61 -9.08
CA LEU A 162 26.42 -17.38 -9.43
C LEU A 162 27.16 -18.68 -9.78
N ARG A 163 26.92 -19.76 -9.03
CA ARG A 163 27.53 -21.08 -9.28
C ARG A 163 26.94 -21.79 -10.50
N PHE A 164 25.65 -21.59 -10.76
CA PHE A 164 24.89 -22.25 -11.81
C PHE A 164 23.94 -21.27 -12.53
N PRO A 165 24.45 -20.39 -13.40
CA PRO A 165 23.70 -19.25 -13.96
C PRO A 165 22.39 -19.60 -14.68
N THR A 166 22.29 -20.79 -15.26
CA THR A 166 21.13 -21.21 -16.05
C THR A 166 20.24 -22.20 -15.33
N ILE A 167 20.58 -22.66 -14.11
CA ILE A 167 19.89 -23.78 -13.47
C ILE A 167 18.41 -23.48 -13.22
N LYS A 168 18.09 -22.23 -12.82
CA LYS A 168 16.72 -21.79 -12.61
C LYS A 168 15.86 -21.97 -13.87
N ILE A 169 16.44 -21.74 -15.05
CA ILE A 169 15.73 -21.80 -16.33
C ILE A 169 15.67 -23.24 -16.85
N VAL A 170 16.78 -23.97 -16.77
CA VAL A 170 16.93 -25.29 -17.40
C VAL A 170 16.33 -26.40 -16.54
N ASN A 171 16.44 -26.28 -15.21
CA ASN A 171 15.93 -27.26 -14.26
C ASN A 171 15.48 -26.59 -12.94
N PRO A 172 14.32 -25.90 -12.95
CA PRO A 172 13.73 -25.28 -11.76
C PRO A 172 13.61 -26.19 -10.55
N HIS A 173 13.25 -27.47 -10.71
CA HIS A 173 13.19 -28.42 -9.59
C HIS A 173 14.56 -28.60 -8.93
N LYS A 174 15.63 -28.74 -9.72
CA LYS A 174 16.99 -28.83 -9.17
C LYS A 174 17.41 -27.52 -8.50
N TYR A 175 16.99 -26.38 -9.03
CA TYR A 175 17.23 -25.08 -8.40
C TYR A 175 16.57 -24.98 -7.03
N VAL A 176 15.31 -25.42 -6.88
CA VAL A 176 14.60 -25.50 -5.58
C VAL A 176 15.35 -26.41 -4.60
N GLU A 177 15.77 -27.60 -5.03
CA GLU A 177 16.52 -28.54 -4.20
C GLU A 177 17.85 -27.92 -3.70
N LEU A 178 18.58 -27.24 -4.59
CA LEU A 178 19.84 -26.57 -4.23
C LEU A 178 19.61 -25.47 -3.19
N ILE A 179 18.53 -24.69 -3.30
CA ILE A 179 18.17 -23.67 -2.31
C ILE A 179 17.90 -24.33 -0.95
N GLN A 180 17.10 -25.39 -0.89
CA GLN A 180 16.82 -26.09 0.36
C GLN A 180 18.09 -26.64 1.02
N GLN A 181 19.03 -27.16 0.21
CA GLN A 181 20.32 -27.65 0.71
C GLN A 181 21.17 -26.54 1.33
N GLU A 182 21.29 -25.38 0.69
CA GLU A 182 22.04 -24.24 1.23
C GLU A 182 21.35 -23.66 2.47
N VAL A 183 20.02 -23.55 2.50
CA VAL A 183 19.27 -23.16 3.71
C VAL A 183 19.53 -24.12 4.86
N HIS A 184 19.54 -25.44 4.61
CA HIS A 184 19.83 -26.43 5.65
C HIS A 184 21.25 -26.26 6.22
N ARG A 185 22.23 -25.90 5.39
CA ARG A 185 23.61 -25.62 5.84
C ARG A 185 23.72 -24.42 6.77
N CYS A 186 22.83 -23.43 6.64
CA CYS A 186 22.76 -22.29 7.55
C CYS A 186 22.31 -22.69 8.97
N ARG A 187 21.81 -23.92 9.14
CA ARG A 187 21.26 -24.50 10.38
C ARG A 187 20.13 -23.62 10.95
N PRO A 188 18.92 -23.71 10.37
CA PRO A 188 17.74 -23.03 10.90
C PRO A 188 17.56 -23.30 12.40
N LYS A 189 17.09 -22.30 13.13
CA LYS A 189 16.77 -22.39 14.56
C LYS A 189 15.56 -23.29 14.78
N GLU A 190 15.44 -23.84 15.99
CA GLU A 190 14.39 -24.81 16.37
C GLU A 190 13.15 -24.15 17.02
N ASP A 191 13.08 -22.81 16.99
CA ASP A 191 11.97 -22.05 17.55
C ASP A 191 10.71 -22.13 16.68
N ALA A 192 9.56 -21.82 17.28
CA ALA A 192 8.25 -21.96 16.63
C ALA A 192 8.09 -21.09 15.38
N GLN A 193 8.73 -19.91 15.32
CA GLN A 193 8.63 -19.04 14.15
C GLN A 193 9.44 -19.62 12.99
N THR A 194 10.66 -20.06 13.25
CA THR A 194 11.52 -20.69 12.24
C THR A 194 10.88 -21.98 11.70
N LYS A 195 10.25 -22.80 12.55
CA LYS A 195 9.52 -24.00 12.11
C LYS A 195 8.40 -23.69 11.14
N LYS A 196 7.59 -22.67 11.41
CA LYS A 196 6.53 -22.20 10.48
C LYS A 196 7.08 -21.75 9.13
N LEU A 197 8.23 -21.08 9.11
CA LEU A 197 8.88 -20.67 7.85
C LEU A 197 9.39 -21.88 7.07
N VAL A 198 10.00 -22.86 7.75
CA VAL A 198 10.47 -24.10 7.12
C VAL A 198 9.30 -24.92 6.57
N GLU A 199 8.21 -25.07 7.33
CA GLU A 199 6.97 -25.69 6.86
C GLU A 199 6.46 -25.00 5.61
N ARG A 200 6.40 -23.67 5.62
CA ARG A 200 5.95 -22.89 4.47
C ARG A 200 6.86 -23.06 3.24
N ALA A 201 8.18 -23.09 3.43
CA ALA A 201 9.12 -23.34 2.33
C ALA A 201 8.90 -24.74 1.73
N ASN A 202 8.63 -25.75 2.56
CA ASN A 202 8.35 -27.10 2.11
C ASN A 202 7.00 -27.20 1.37
N GLU A 203 5.95 -26.53 1.86
CA GLU A 203 4.67 -26.44 1.14
C GLU A 203 4.84 -25.84 -0.26
N LEU A 204 5.57 -24.72 -0.36
CA LEU A 204 5.82 -24.07 -1.64
C LEU A 204 6.68 -24.95 -2.57
N ALA A 205 7.66 -25.67 -2.03
CA ALA A 205 8.44 -26.63 -2.80
C ALA A 205 7.57 -27.78 -3.31
N LEU A 206 6.64 -28.31 -2.51
CA LEU A 206 5.69 -29.34 -2.94
C LEU A 206 4.76 -28.83 -4.05
N ILE A 207 4.22 -27.62 -3.92
CA ILE A 207 3.43 -26.98 -4.98
C ILE A 207 4.25 -26.90 -6.28
N LEU A 208 5.53 -26.55 -6.21
CA LEU A 208 6.42 -26.50 -7.38
C LEU A 208 6.70 -27.88 -7.98
N MET A 209 6.67 -28.95 -7.18
CA MET A 209 6.83 -30.31 -7.69
C MET A 209 5.62 -30.80 -8.48
N ASP A 210 4.44 -30.22 -8.26
CA ASP A 210 3.23 -30.54 -9.03
C ASP A 210 3.24 -29.97 -10.46
N TYR A 211 4.17 -29.05 -10.76
CA TYR A 211 4.37 -28.47 -12.08
C TYR A 211 5.56 -29.10 -12.79
N ASP A 212 5.47 -29.24 -14.12
CA ASP A 212 6.64 -29.55 -14.93
C ASP A 212 7.63 -28.38 -14.95
N ASN A 213 8.92 -28.65 -15.12
CA ASN A 213 9.96 -27.62 -15.26
C ASN A 213 9.62 -26.54 -16.30
N LYS A 214 8.95 -26.93 -17.41
CA LYS A 214 8.53 -26.02 -18.49
C LYS A 214 7.32 -25.15 -18.11
N GLU A 215 6.55 -25.54 -17.10
CA GLU A 215 5.40 -24.78 -16.61
C GLU A 215 5.83 -23.75 -15.56
N ILE A 216 6.89 -24.05 -14.79
CA ILE A 216 7.46 -23.13 -13.79
C ILE A 216 8.09 -21.92 -14.48
N ILE A 217 8.92 -22.15 -15.51
CA ILE A 217 9.57 -21.10 -16.29
C ILE A 217 9.07 -21.14 -17.74
N ASN A 218 8.12 -20.26 -18.04
CA ASN A 218 7.59 -20.02 -19.38
C ASN A 218 7.31 -18.52 -19.58
N ASP A 219 6.86 -18.15 -20.78
CA ASP A 219 6.56 -16.75 -21.11
C ASP A 219 5.47 -16.15 -20.20
N ALA A 220 4.48 -16.94 -19.76
CA ALA A 220 3.44 -16.48 -18.86
C ALA A 220 3.94 -16.19 -17.43
N ASN A 221 5.00 -16.89 -16.99
CA ASN A 221 5.61 -16.73 -15.67
C ASN A 221 6.85 -15.83 -15.67
N LYS A 222 7.25 -15.30 -16.83
CA LYS A 222 8.46 -14.49 -16.98
C LYS A 222 8.39 -13.23 -16.11
N GLY A 223 9.28 -13.14 -15.12
CA GLY A 223 9.37 -12.01 -14.20
C GLY A 223 8.36 -12.03 -13.05
N ILE A 224 7.39 -12.95 -13.05
CA ILE A 224 6.45 -13.13 -11.93
C ILE A 224 7.19 -13.62 -10.69
N ASP A 225 8.16 -14.54 -10.84
CA ASP A 225 9.01 -15.02 -9.75
C ASP A 225 9.78 -13.88 -9.07
N LEU A 226 10.37 -13.00 -9.87
CA LEU A 226 11.12 -11.86 -9.37
C LEU A 226 10.21 -10.89 -8.62
N LEU A 227 9.06 -10.52 -9.21
CA LEU A 227 8.11 -9.60 -8.60
C LEU A 227 7.57 -10.15 -7.28
N ALA A 228 7.17 -11.42 -7.25
CA ALA A 228 6.66 -12.09 -6.06
C ALA A 228 7.74 -12.19 -4.97
N SER A 229 8.99 -12.51 -5.34
CA SER A 229 10.12 -12.56 -4.41
C SER A 229 10.41 -11.19 -3.79
N VAL A 230 10.41 -10.12 -4.59
CA VAL A 230 10.65 -8.75 -4.09
C VAL A 230 9.54 -8.31 -3.13
N ARG A 231 8.27 -8.58 -3.48
CA ARG A 231 7.13 -8.25 -2.61
C ARG A 231 7.18 -9.02 -1.29
N ALA A 232 7.44 -10.32 -1.34
CA ALA A 232 7.55 -11.15 -0.14
C ALA A 232 8.73 -10.75 0.74
N SER A 233 9.89 -10.40 0.15
CA SER A 233 11.04 -9.91 0.91
C SER A 233 10.75 -8.59 1.60
N LYS A 234 10.09 -7.65 0.89
CA LYS A 234 9.62 -6.40 1.48
C LYS A 234 8.64 -6.63 2.62
N TRP A 235 7.71 -7.57 2.46
CA TRP A 235 6.79 -7.96 3.53
C TRP A 235 7.53 -8.42 4.79
N PHE A 236 8.54 -9.29 4.67
CA PHE A 236 9.34 -9.71 5.83
C PHE A 236 10.08 -8.54 6.49
N GLN A 237 10.66 -7.64 5.69
CA GLN A 237 11.36 -6.46 6.17
C GLN A 237 10.45 -5.48 6.90
N ASP A 238 9.21 -5.33 6.45
CA ASP A 238 8.24 -4.38 6.98
C ASP A 238 7.37 -4.99 8.09
N LYS A 239 7.34 -6.33 8.21
CA LYS A 239 6.54 -7.03 9.23
C LYS A 239 6.92 -6.56 10.64
N ASN A 240 5.92 -6.14 11.39
CA ASN A 240 6.05 -5.57 12.75
C ASN A 240 6.80 -4.24 12.84
N LYS A 241 7.13 -3.61 11.70
CA LYS A 241 7.66 -2.25 11.71
C LYS A 241 6.53 -1.24 11.65
N ILE A 242 6.78 -0.09 12.27
CA ILE A 242 5.99 1.12 12.12
C ILE A 242 6.89 2.20 11.55
N THR A 243 6.31 3.24 10.97
CA THR A 243 7.09 4.42 10.58
C THR A 243 7.78 5.04 11.81
N ALA A 244 8.99 5.56 11.62
CA ALA A 244 9.72 6.27 12.67
C ALA A 244 8.91 7.47 13.20
N LEU A 245 8.13 8.11 12.34
CA LEU A 245 7.16 9.13 12.72
C LEU A 245 6.17 8.62 13.78
N ALA A 246 5.48 7.51 13.51
CA ALA A 246 4.52 6.94 14.46
C ALA A 246 5.20 6.53 15.78
N TYR A 247 6.43 6.03 15.71
CA TYR A 247 7.22 5.69 16.88
C TYR A 247 7.56 6.91 17.73
N TYR A 248 8.19 7.93 17.15
CA TYR A 248 8.62 9.13 17.88
C TYR A 248 7.44 9.96 18.39
N ARG A 249 6.33 10.03 17.65
CA ARG A 249 5.10 10.64 18.14
C ARG A 249 4.59 9.96 19.41
N LYS A 250 4.50 8.63 19.41
CA LYS A 250 4.08 7.86 20.60
C LYS A 250 5.06 8.04 21.76
N LYS A 251 6.36 8.02 21.49
CA LYS A 251 7.42 8.26 22.49
C LYS A 251 7.33 9.66 23.11
N ALA A 252 6.92 10.66 22.33
CA ALA A 252 6.66 12.02 22.80
C ALA A 252 5.31 12.17 23.53
N GLY A 253 4.49 11.11 23.62
CA GLY A 253 3.18 11.15 24.28
C GLY A 253 2.11 11.93 23.53
N LEU A 254 2.31 12.18 22.23
CA LEU A 254 1.38 12.99 21.41
C LEU A 254 0.35 12.12 20.70
N THR A 255 -0.88 12.60 20.60
CA THR A 255 -1.88 12.08 19.64
C THR A 255 -1.58 12.59 18.23
N GLY A 256 -2.12 11.93 17.20
CA GLY A 256 -2.00 12.39 15.80
C GLY A 256 -2.51 13.83 15.63
N LYS A 257 -3.66 14.13 16.25
CA LYS A 257 -4.26 15.47 16.27
C LYS A 257 -3.38 16.52 16.95
N GLN A 258 -2.76 16.20 18.09
CA GLN A 258 -1.85 17.14 18.76
C GLN A 258 -0.62 17.41 17.92
N LEU A 259 -0.03 16.39 17.30
CA LEU A 259 1.11 16.59 16.39
C LEU A 259 0.71 17.47 15.22
N ALA A 260 -0.43 17.17 14.57
CA ALA A 260 -1.01 17.95 13.48
C ALA A 260 -1.18 19.43 13.84
N GLU A 261 -1.75 19.73 15.01
CA GLU A 261 -1.89 21.10 15.52
C GLU A 261 -0.54 21.81 15.72
N ILE A 262 0.47 21.11 16.27
CA ILE A 262 1.81 21.67 16.50
C ILE A 262 2.50 22.03 15.17
N VAL A 263 2.38 21.16 14.17
CA VAL A 263 3.11 21.33 12.90
C VAL A 263 2.31 22.06 11.84
N GLY A 264 1.05 22.44 12.12
CA GLY A 264 0.19 23.16 11.18
C GLY A 264 -0.30 22.31 10.00
N LEU A 265 -0.54 21.02 10.22
CA LEU A 265 -1.05 20.07 9.21
C LEU A 265 -2.40 19.51 9.64
N SER A 266 -3.09 18.81 8.73
CA SER A 266 -4.30 18.07 9.11
C SER A 266 -3.96 16.77 9.85
N ASP A 267 -4.82 16.34 10.78
CA ASP A 267 -4.71 15.02 11.43
C ASP A 267 -4.66 13.88 10.39
N ARG A 268 -5.35 14.08 9.26
CA ARG A 268 -5.34 13.15 8.13
C ARG A 268 -3.97 13.04 7.47
N GLN A 269 -3.28 14.16 7.23
CA GLN A 269 -1.92 14.15 6.69
C GLN A 269 -0.95 13.41 7.62
N ILE A 270 -1.03 13.63 8.93
CA ILE A 270 -0.23 12.88 9.90
C ILE A 270 -0.51 11.39 9.82
N ARG A 271 -1.78 10.96 9.76
CA ARG A 271 -2.13 9.54 9.59
C ARG A 271 -1.57 8.94 8.29
N ASN A 272 -1.61 9.69 7.19
CA ASN A 272 -1.02 9.26 5.92
C ASN A 272 0.51 9.11 6.01
N TYR A 273 1.19 10.03 6.69
CA TYR A 273 2.63 9.92 6.93
C TYR A 273 3.01 8.80 7.90
N GLU A 274 2.09 8.37 8.75
CA GLU A 274 2.30 7.26 9.68
C GLU A 274 2.03 5.87 9.10
N ALA A 275 1.34 5.80 7.96
CA ALA A 275 0.93 4.55 7.32
C ALA A 275 2.13 3.73 6.79
N SER A 276 1.94 2.42 6.58
CA SER A 276 2.98 1.54 6.03
C SER A 276 3.39 1.89 4.60
N ASP A 277 2.51 2.54 3.84
CA ASP A 277 2.76 3.10 2.52
C ASP A 277 2.96 4.63 2.56
N SER A 278 3.56 5.11 3.65
CA SER A 278 3.80 6.53 3.92
C SER A 278 4.40 7.27 2.73
N ARG A 279 3.85 8.47 2.48
CA ARG A 279 4.36 9.44 1.51
C ARG A 279 5.21 10.55 2.13
N LEU A 280 5.66 10.37 3.37
CA LEU A 280 6.48 11.39 4.03
C LEU A 280 7.80 11.66 3.27
N CYS A 281 8.33 10.67 2.54
CA CYS A 281 9.49 10.83 1.67
C CYS A 281 9.23 11.72 0.44
N ASP A 282 7.97 11.82 -0.01
CA ASP A 282 7.57 12.67 -1.12
C ASP A 282 7.25 14.11 -0.66
N ALA A 283 7.05 14.31 0.65
CA ALA A 283 6.72 15.62 1.20
C ALA A 283 7.89 16.60 1.05
N LYS A 284 7.59 17.90 0.96
CA LYS A 284 8.62 18.94 0.98
C LYS A 284 9.48 18.83 2.24
N ASN A 285 10.78 19.07 2.12
CA ASN A 285 11.74 19.01 3.24
C ASN A 285 11.28 19.77 4.49
N ILE A 286 10.66 20.95 4.31
CA ILE A 286 10.15 21.77 5.42
C ILE A 286 9.11 21.03 6.28
N VAL A 287 8.32 20.12 5.69
CA VAL A 287 7.36 19.28 6.41
C VAL A 287 8.11 18.31 7.32
N VAL A 288 9.12 17.61 6.79
CA VAL A 288 9.95 16.67 7.55
C VAL A 288 10.69 17.41 8.67
N GLU A 289 11.24 18.59 8.40
CA GLU A 289 11.92 19.43 9.38
C GLU A 289 11.01 19.89 10.52
N ASN A 290 9.78 20.34 10.21
CA ASN A 290 8.82 20.79 11.21
C ASN A 290 8.35 19.62 12.09
N ILE A 291 8.09 18.46 11.50
CA ILE A 291 7.73 17.24 12.25
C ILE A 291 8.90 16.80 13.13
N ALA A 292 10.12 16.75 12.59
CA ALA A 292 11.30 16.36 13.35
C ALA A 292 11.55 17.30 14.55
N LYS A 293 11.39 18.62 14.33
CA LYS A 293 11.48 19.63 15.38
C LYS A 293 10.41 19.45 16.46
N ALA A 294 9.16 19.19 16.08
CA ALA A 294 8.06 18.95 17.01
C ALA A 294 8.29 17.70 17.88
N LEU A 295 8.97 16.69 17.33
CA LEU A 295 9.29 15.43 18.01
C LEU A 295 10.66 15.42 18.68
N ASN A 296 11.42 16.52 18.58
CA ASN A 296 12.80 16.64 19.09
C ASN A 296 13.74 15.53 18.58
N VAL A 297 13.68 15.26 17.27
CA VAL A 297 14.55 14.31 16.54
C VAL A 297 15.18 14.98 15.33
N ARG A 298 16.14 14.30 14.66
CA ARG A 298 16.70 14.80 13.40
C ARG A 298 15.77 14.45 12.23
N PRO A 299 15.71 15.25 11.16
CA PRO A 299 14.97 14.88 9.94
C PRO A 299 15.37 13.51 9.38
N SER A 300 16.68 13.18 9.46
CA SER A 300 17.23 11.88 9.06
C SER A 300 16.70 10.70 9.88
N ASP A 301 16.19 10.94 11.10
CA ASP A 301 15.58 9.88 11.90
C ASP A 301 14.15 9.55 11.41
N LEU A 302 13.57 10.38 10.53
CA LEU A 302 12.25 10.19 9.93
C LEU A 302 12.32 9.78 8.46
N VAL A 303 13.21 10.39 7.68
CA VAL A 303 13.46 10.11 6.26
C VAL A 303 14.96 10.11 6.00
N GLU A 304 15.50 9.01 5.49
CA GLU A 304 16.92 8.84 5.16
C GLU A 304 17.06 8.46 3.68
N ASP A 305 17.92 9.16 2.94
CA ASP A 305 18.17 8.94 1.51
C ASP A 305 16.90 8.87 0.63
N GLY A 306 15.89 9.68 0.97
CA GLY A 306 14.62 9.72 0.24
C GLY A 306 13.69 8.55 0.55
N VAL A 307 13.93 7.81 1.62
CA VAL A 307 13.11 6.67 2.07
C VAL A 307 12.61 6.91 3.49
N VAL A 308 11.35 6.59 3.75
CA VAL A 308 10.77 6.67 5.10
C VAL A 308 11.44 5.64 6.00
N VAL A 309 11.93 6.08 7.17
CA VAL A 309 12.58 5.20 8.14
C VAL A 309 11.52 4.33 8.83
N MET A 310 11.76 3.03 8.86
CA MET A 310 10.90 2.03 9.50
C MET A 310 11.59 1.47 10.76
N VAL A 311 10.88 1.40 11.88
CA VAL A 311 11.41 0.95 13.18
C VAL A 311 10.56 -0.18 13.77
N ASP A 312 11.17 -1.03 14.59
CA ASP A 312 10.47 -2.16 15.23
C ASP A 312 9.37 -1.65 16.16
N GLY A 313 8.10 -1.96 15.85
CA GLY A 313 6.93 -1.52 16.60
C GLY A 313 6.82 -2.10 18.01
N ASN A 314 7.58 -3.17 18.30
CA ASN A 314 7.62 -3.87 19.59
C ASN A 314 8.68 -3.31 20.57
N LYS A 315 9.51 -2.35 20.16
CA LYS A 315 10.43 -1.63 21.07
C LYS A 315 9.70 -0.47 21.75
N GLN A 316 8.65 -0.76 22.52
CA GLN A 316 7.99 0.22 23.40
C GLN A 316 8.58 0.14 24.81
#